data_AF-A0A948ZI38-F1
#
_entry.id   AF-A0A948ZI38-F1
#
_cell.length_a   1.000
_cell.length_b   1.000
_cell.length_c   1.000
_cell.angle_alpha   90.00
_cell.angle_beta   90.00
_cell.angle_gamma   90.00
#
_symmetry.space_group_name_H-M   'P 1'
#
loop_
_entity.id
_entity.type
_entity.pdbx_description
1 polymer ?
#
loop_
_entity_poly.entity_id
_entity_poly.type
_entity_poly.pdbx_seq_one_letter_code
_entity_poly.pdbx_strand_id
1 'polypeptide(L)'
;MGPEYNYAPECPIGQPALPAQPVVSYSNPIFIPVADPHYAWENVVDVVDDYFRIEREEPVRLVGNMLTEGTVTTAPEISPTIFEPWRHDTVDTEQRIENTLQTMRRRAVVRVIPAQGGHWVDVAVFKELEDVVRPEHATAGAATFRYDSTLSGIENPEIGGQITEGWIAKGRDVSMEQHIIAHLLNRCGQGGGADDCPIAAPRL
;
A
#
# COMPACT_ATOMS: atom_id res chain seq x y z
N MET A 1 -57.90 -17.07 15.16
CA MET A 1 -56.75 -17.83 15.69
C MET A 1 -55.64 -17.72 14.66
N GLY A 2 -54.88 -16.62 14.71
CA GLY A 2 -53.73 -16.41 13.80
C GLY A 2 -52.46 -16.96 14.45
N PRO A 3 -51.45 -17.38 13.68
CA PRO A 3 -50.20 -17.86 14.26
C PRO A 3 -49.43 -16.69 14.89
N GLU A 4 -49.07 -16.85 16.16
CA GLU A 4 -48.11 -15.98 16.85
C GLU A 4 -46.78 -16.04 16.11
N TYR A 5 -46.35 -14.93 15.52
CA TYR A 5 -44.99 -14.76 15.05
C TYR A 5 -44.11 -14.53 16.29
N ASN A 6 -43.41 -15.58 16.72
CA ASN A 6 -42.32 -15.45 17.69
C ASN A 6 -41.21 -14.61 17.05
N TYR A 7 -41.08 -13.36 17.48
CA TYR A 7 -39.89 -12.56 17.21
C TYR A 7 -38.66 -13.31 17.76
N ALA A 8 -37.58 -13.36 16.98
CA ALA A 8 -36.30 -13.87 17.43
C ALA A 8 -35.86 -13.09 18.69
N PRO A 9 -35.19 -13.74 19.68
CA PRO A 9 -34.76 -13.05 20.88
C PRO A 9 -33.84 -11.89 20.50
N GLU A 10 -34.18 -10.72 21.05
CA GLU A 10 -33.44 -9.47 20.94
C GLU A 10 -31.94 -9.74 21.15
N CYS A 11 -31.10 -9.21 20.25
CA CYS A 11 -29.64 -9.27 20.43
C CYS A 11 -29.30 -8.76 21.84
N PRO A 12 -28.56 -9.53 22.66
CA PRO A 12 -28.20 -9.06 23.99
C PRO A 12 -27.29 -7.83 23.83
N ILE A 13 -27.83 -6.67 24.23
CA ILE A 13 -27.07 -5.43 24.43
C ILE A 13 -26.04 -5.72 25.52
N GLY A 14 -24.79 -6.00 25.14
CA GLY A 14 -23.74 -6.26 26.13
C GLY A 14 -22.63 -7.22 25.72
N GLN A 15 -22.28 -7.34 24.44
CA GLN A 15 -20.92 -7.80 24.14
C GLN A 15 -19.96 -6.70 24.61
N PRO A 16 -19.02 -6.98 25.54
CA PRO A 16 -17.93 -6.04 25.78
C PRO A 16 -17.20 -5.88 24.45
N ALA A 17 -17.20 -4.66 23.91
CA ALA A 17 -16.33 -4.32 22.81
C ALA A 17 -14.92 -4.79 23.21
N LEU A 18 -14.31 -5.64 22.38
CA LEU A 18 -12.90 -5.98 22.53
C LEU A 18 -12.15 -4.66 22.75
N PRO A 19 -11.24 -4.57 23.74
CA PRO A 19 -10.50 -3.34 23.96
C PRO A 19 -9.89 -2.94 22.62
N ALA A 20 -10.27 -1.77 22.10
CA ALA A 20 -9.69 -1.23 20.89
C ALA A 20 -8.19 -1.21 21.12
N GLN A 21 -7.46 -2.07 20.41
CA GLN A 21 -6.02 -2.07 20.53
C GLN A 21 -5.57 -0.67 20.10
N PRO A 22 -4.71 0.01 20.88
CA PRO A 22 -4.25 1.33 20.50
C PRO A 22 -3.55 1.20 19.15
N VAL A 23 -4.16 1.76 18.11
CA VAL A 23 -3.54 1.85 16.79
C VAL A 23 -2.37 2.82 16.96
N VAL A 24 -1.15 2.28 17.02
CA VAL A 24 0.06 3.09 17.09
C VAL A 24 0.15 3.85 15.77
N SER A 25 0.01 5.17 15.84
CA SER A 25 0.23 6.06 14.71
C SER A 25 1.51 6.84 14.94
N TYR A 26 2.40 6.79 13.96
CA TYR A 26 3.66 7.51 13.92
C TYR A 26 3.47 8.85 13.23
N SER A 27 4.23 9.85 13.68
CA SER A 27 4.30 11.13 12.99
C SER A 27 4.97 10.95 11.63
N ASN A 28 4.46 11.66 10.63
CA ASN A 28 5.08 11.76 9.32
C ASN A 28 5.29 13.25 9.01
N PRO A 29 6.53 13.76 8.94
CA PRO A 29 7.81 13.03 8.96
C PRO A 29 8.18 12.36 10.31
N ILE A 30 8.97 11.30 10.26
CA ILE A 30 9.51 10.58 11.43
C ILE A 30 11.01 10.84 11.60
N PHE A 31 11.49 10.95 12.84
CA PHE A 31 12.92 11.09 13.13
C PHE A 31 13.56 9.73 13.37
N ILE A 32 14.62 9.44 12.63
CA ILE A 32 15.43 8.22 12.77
C ILE A 32 16.79 8.60 13.38
N PRO A 33 17.13 8.13 14.60
CA PRO A 33 18.36 8.49 15.31
C PRO A 33 19.57 7.67 14.84
N VAL A 34 19.77 7.61 13.52
CA VAL A 34 20.91 6.90 12.89
C VAL A 34 21.93 7.94 12.44
N ALA A 35 23.12 7.90 13.03
CA ALA A 35 24.18 8.87 12.78
C ALA A 35 24.84 8.71 11.41
N ASP A 36 25.03 7.47 10.94
CA ASP A 36 25.64 7.20 9.63
C ASP A 36 24.62 7.38 8.50
N PRO A 37 24.81 8.37 7.59
CA PRO A 37 23.92 8.61 6.47
C PRO A 37 23.83 7.45 5.49
N HIS A 38 24.93 6.71 5.29
CA HIS A 38 24.94 5.59 4.36
C HIS A 38 24.10 4.45 4.92
N TYR A 39 24.31 4.08 6.19
CA TYR A 39 23.49 3.07 6.84
C TYR A 39 21.99 3.46 6.90
N ALA A 40 21.67 4.71 7.21
CA ALA A 40 20.28 5.18 7.19
C ALA A 40 19.66 5.04 5.79
N TRP A 41 20.41 5.41 4.75
CA TRP A 41 19.97 5.31 3.36
C TRP A 41 19.69 3.87 2.93
N GLU A 42 20.64 2.94 3.16
CA GLU A 42 20.48 1.53 2.79
C GLU A 42 19.27 0.89 3.47
N ASN A 43 19.02 1.20 4.75
CA ASN A 43 17.83 0.70 5.45
C ASN A 43 16.53 1.27 4.87
N VAL A 44 16.53 2.54 4.44
CA VAL A 44 15.36 3.13 3.79
C VAL A 44 15.09 2.45 2.45
N VAL A 45 16.12 2.27 1.63
CA VAL A 45 16.01 1.62 0.32
C VAL A 45 15.51 0.18 0.48
N ASP A 46 16.12 -0.61 1.35
CA ASP A 46 15.78 -2.03 1.50
C ASP A 46 14.34 -2.23 2.00
N VAL A 47 13.89 -1.40 2.96
CA VAL A 47 12.50 -1.46 3.43
C VAL A 47 11.51 -1.02 2.35
N VAL A 48 11.86 -0.06 1.50
CA VAL A 48 10.96 0.37 0.41
C VAL A 48 10.88 -0.69 -0.69
N ASP A 49 12.01 -1.33 -1.04
CA ASP A 49 12.08 -2.37 -2.08
C ASP A 49 11.25 -3.63 -1.73
N ASP A 50 11.09 -3.93 -0.43
CA ASP A 50 10.19 -5.01 0.03
C ASP A 50 8.73 -4.82 -0.39
N TYR A 51 8.29 -3.58 -0.61
CA TYR A 51 6.88 -3.26 -0.94
C TYR A 51 6.69 -2.81 -2.38
N PHE A 52 7.64 -2.05 -2.93
CA PHE A 52 7.49 -1.42 -4.24
C PHE A 52 8.81 -1.46 -5.00
N ARG A 53 8.74 -1.77 -6.29
CA ARG A 53 9.91 -1.68 -7.16
C ARG A 53 10.41 -0.25 -7.27
N ILE A 54 11.68 -0.07 -6.97
CA ILE A 54 12.34 1.23 -7.04
C ILE A 54 12.59 1.63 -8.51
N GLU A 55 12.25 2.87 -8.84
CA GLU A 55 12.48 3.47 -10.17
C GLU A 55 13.69 4.43 -10.16
N ARG A 56 13.81 5.23 -9.10
CA ARG A 56 14.85 6.24 -8.96
C ARG A 56 15.31 6.37 -7.52
N GLU A 57 16.63 6.43 -7.35
CA GLU A 57 17.30 6.69 -6.08
C GLU A 57 18.22 7.88 -6.21
N GLU A 58 18.02 8.86 -5.34
CA GLU A 58 18.89 10.01 -5.17
C GLU A 58 19.40 9.99 -3.72
N PRO A 59 20.55 9.36 -3.45
CA PRO A 59 21.02 9.16 -2.08
C PRO A 59 21.46 10.46 -1.41
N VAL A 60 21.45 10.46 -0.08
CA VAL A 60 22.06 11.50 0.75
C VAL A 60 23.56 11.53 0.44
N ARG A 61 24.04 12.65 -0.11
CA ARG A 61 25.45 12.83 -0.48
C ARG A 61 26.04 14.04 0.22
N LEU A 62 27.31 13.94 0.56
CA LEU A 62 28.09 15.09 0.98
C LEU A 62 28.62 15.80 -0.26
N VAL A 63 28.02 16.93 -0.63
CA VAL A 63 28.48 17.76 -1.74
C VAL A 63 29.19 18.98 -1.16
N GLY A 64 30.52 18.97 -1.23
CA GLY A 64 31.35 19.96 -0.54
C GLY A 64 31.28 19.78 0.98
N ASN A 65 30.63 20.72 1.67
CA ASN A 65 30.47 20.71 3.14
C ASN A 65 29.00 20.69 3.59
N MET A 66 28.07 20.39 2.68
CA MET A 66 26.64 20.27 2.96
C MET A 66 26.14 18.87 2.59
N LEU A 67 25.35 18.27 3.47
CA LEU A 67 24.61 17.04 3.18
C LEU A 67 23.36 17.39 2.36
N THR A 68 23.18 16.74 1.22
CA THR A 68 21.96 16.89 0.40
C THR A 68 20.83 16.03 0.94
N GLU A 69 19.58 16.45 0.69
CA GLU A 69 18.45 15.55 0.90
C GLU A 69 18.54 14.35 -0.05
N GLY A 70 18.02 13.21 0.41
CA GLY A 70 17.87 12.02 -0.40
C GLY A 70 16.41 11.77 -0.76
N THR A 71 16.14 11.24 -1.95
CA THR A 71 14.80 10.90 -2.41
C THR A 71 14.77 9.54 -3.10
N VAL A 72 13.85 8.67 -2.68
CA VAL A 72 13.53 7.40 -3.36
C VAL A 72 12.16 7.54 -4.00
N THR A 73 12.06 7.25 -5.30
CA THR A 73 10.80 7.20 -6.04
C THR A 73 10.61 5.81 -6.62
N THR A 74 9.43 5.25 -6.41
CA THR A 74 9.08 3.90 -6.89
C THR A 74 8.30 3.96 -8.19
N ALA A 75 8.30 2.86 -8.93
CA ALA A 75 7.41 2.69 -10.06
C ALA A 75 5.95 2.60 -9.57
N PRO A 76 4.97 3.02 -10.39
CA PRO A 76 3.57 2.80 -10.08
C PRO A 76 3.23 1.30 -10.22
N GLU A 77 2.77 0.68 -9.14
CA GLU A 77 2.42 -0.75 -9.11
C GLU A 77 0.93 -0.99 -8.88
N ILE A 78 0.35 -1.96 -9.60
CA ILE A 78 -1.02 -2.41 -9.38
C ILE A 78 -1.09 -3.08 -8.02
N SER A 79 -2.06 -2.66 -7.23
CA SER A 79 -2.24 -3.13 -5.87
C SER A 79 -2.90 -4.50 -5.81
N PRO A 80 -2.57 -5.33 -4.81
CA PRO A 80 -3.04 -6.70 -4.70
C PRO A 80 -4.51 -6.75 -4.35
N THR A 81 -5.16 -7.77 -4.91
CA THR A 81 -6.53 -8.15 -4.60
C THR A 81 -6.59 -9.05 -3.36
N ILE A 82 -7.80 -9.41 -2.94
CA ILE A 82 -7.98 -10.39 -1.85
C ILE A 82 -7.45 -11.78 -2.20
N PHE A 83 -7.28 -12.08 -3.50
CA PHE A 83 -6.81 -13.39 -3.99
C PHE A 83 -5.29 -13.51 -4.06
N GLU A 84 -4.56 -12.46 -3.69
CA GLU A 84 -3.10 -12.41 -3.72
C GLU A 84 -2.52 -12.21 -2.30
N PRO A 85 -2.69 -13.17 -1.38
CA PRO A 85 -2.27 -13.04 0.01
C PRO A 85 -0.75 -12.96 0.20
N TRP A 86 0.06 -13.41 -0.77
CA TRP A 86 1.52 -13.36 -0.73
C TRP A 86 2.11 -11.99 -1.11
N ARG A 87 1.30 -11.06 -1.61
CA ARG A 87 1.73 -9.69 -1.92
C ARG A 87 1.55 -8.81 -0.68
N HIS A 88 2.64 -8.20 -0.22
CA HIS A 88 2.69 -7.42 1.02
C HIS A 88 2.50 -5.91 0.82
N ASP A 89 2.28 -5.46 -0.41
CA ASP A 89 2.06 -4.06 -0.81
C ASP A 89 0.61 -3.57 -0.56
N THR A 90 -0.12 -4.20 0.38
CA THR A 90 -1.37 -3.69 0.94
C THR A 90 -1.57 -4.21 2.36
N VAL A 91 -1.87 -3.28 3.28
CA VAL A 91 -1.90 -3.51 4.73
C VAL A 91 -3.28 -3.99 5.21
N ASP A 92 -4.35 -3.39 4.67
CA ASP A 92 -5.71 -3.61 5.18
C ASP A 92 -6.56 -4.51 4.27
N THR A 93 -7.42 -5.34 4.87
CA THR A 93 -8.40 -6.17 4.15
C THR A 93 -9.41 -5.33 3.36
N GLU A 94 -9.82 -4.17 3.89
CA GLU A 94 -10.70 -3.24 3.19
C GLU A 94 -10.06 -2.74 1.88
N GLN A 95 -8.76 -2.43 1.92
CA GLN A 95 -8.02 -2.02 0.74
C GLN A 95 -7.94 -3.16 -0.29
N ARG A 96 -7.76 -4.40 0.14
CA ARG A 96 -7.77 -5.57 -0.76
C ARG A 96 -9.13 -5.76 -1.43
N ILE A 97 -10.23 -5.53 -0.70
CA ILE A 97 -11.58 -5.57 -1.27
C ILE A 97 -11.75 -4.44 -2.29
N GLU A 98 -11.33 -3.22 -1.97
CA GLU A 98 -11.39 -2.08 -2.89
C GLU A 98 -10.60 -2.36 -4.18
N ASN A 99 -9.38 -2.90 -4.06
CA ASN A 99 -8.55 -3.28 -5.21
C ASN A 99 -9.15 -4.42 -6.04
N THR A 100 -9.99 -5.27 -5.43
CA THR A 100 -10.71 -6.34 -6.12
C THR A 100 -11.91 -5.80 -6.89
N LEU A 101 -12.57 -4.77 -6.34
CA LEU A 101 -13.73 -4.13 -6.97
C LEU A 101 -13.33 -3.14 -8.05
N GLN A 102 -12.17 -2.50 -7.91
CA GLN A 102 -11.61 -1.63 -8.94
C GLN A 102 -10.09 -1.63 -8.91
N THR A 103 -9.50 -1.66 -10.11
CA THR A 103 -8.05 -1.58 -10.26
C THR A 103 -7.51 -0.31 -9.62
N MET A 104 -6.62 -0.49 -8.65
CA MET A 104 -5.87 0.59 -8.00
C MET A 104 -4.39 0.40 -8.29
N ARG A 105 -3.65 1.50 -8.42
CA ARG A 105 -2.19 1.48 -8.38
C ARG A 105 -1.65 2.42 -7.32
N ARG A 106 -0.44 2.13 -6.85
CA ARG A 106 0.25 2.93 -5.83
C ARG A 106 1.65 3.29 -6.27
N ARG A 107 2.10 4.46 -5.80
CA ARG A 107 3.47 4.95 -6.01
C ARG A 107 3.97 5.57 -4.72
N ALA A 108 5.14 5.16 -4.25
CA ALA A 108 5.78 5.72 -3.08
C ALA A 108 6.85 6.75 -3.46
N VAL A 109 6.93 7.81 -2.66
CA VAL A 109 7.99 8.80 -2.66
C VAL A 109 8.47 8.93 -1.22
N VAL A 110 9.72 8.57 -0.98
CA VAL A 110 10.34 8.68 0.34
C VAL A 110 11.44 9.73 0.29
N ARG A 111 11.40 10.68 1.22
CA ARG A 111 12.40 11.74 1.32
C ARG A 111 13.14 11.64 2.66
N VAL A 112 14.46 11.71 2.60
CA VAL A 112 15.38 11.62 3.73
C VAL A 112 16.10 12.96 3.88
N ILE A 113 15.83 13.66 4.97
CA ILE A 113 16.37 14.99 5.27
C ILE A 113 17.40 14.86 6.40
N PRO A 114 18.68 15.18 6.15
CA PRO A 114 19.71 15.11 7.18
C PRO A 114 19.45 16.13 8.30
N ALA A 115 19.59 15.70 9.55
CA ALA A 115 19.41 16.53 10.73
C ALA A 115 20.53 16.29 11.75
N GLN A 116 20.56 17.10 12.81
CA GLN A 116 21.54 16.91 13.88
C GLN A 116 21.28 15.58 14.60
N GLY A 117 22.24 14.66 14.53
CA GLY A 117 22.17 13.35 15.20
C GLY A 117 21.28 12.31 14.53
N GLY A 118 20.78 12.55 13.32
CA GLY A 118 19.92 11.60 12.62
C GLY A 118 19.33 12.14 11.31
N HIS A 119 18.23 11.55 10.89
CA HIS A 119 17.55 11.87 9.63
C HIS A 119 16.04 11.98 9.85
N TRP A 120 15.41 12.99 9.27
CA TRP A 120 13.95 13.03 9.13
C TRP A 120 13.55 12.28 7.87
N VAL A 121 12.64 11.32 8.00
CA VAL A 121 12.13 10.53 6.88
C VAL A 121 10.65 10.86 6.68
N ASP A 122 10.31 11.31 5.48
CA ASP A 122 8.95 11.60 5.03
C ASP A 122 8.56 10.52 4.03
N VAL A 123 7.54 9.72 4.35
CA VAL A 123 7.07 8.62 3.52
C VAL A 123 5.73 9.02 2.92
N ALA A 124 5.65 9.24 1.61
CA ALA A 124 4.41 9.58 0.93
C ALA A 124 4.01 8.48 -0.05
N VAL A 125 2.88 7.82 0.18
CA VAL A 125 2.35 6.79 -0.72
C VAL A 125 1.11 7.34 -1.39
N PHE A 126 1.13 7.46 -2.72
CA PHE A 126 0.01 7.97 -3.50
C PHE A 126 -0.79 6.82 -4.08
N LYS A 127 -2.11 6.90 -3.92
CA LYS A 127 -3.07 5.94 -4.44
C LYS A 127 -3.79 6.53 -5.66
N GLU A 128 -3.90 5.76 -6.73
CA GLU A 128 -4.54 6.16 -7.97
C GLU A 128 -5.53 5.07 -8.43
N LEU A 129 -6.71 5.48 -8.88
CA LEU A 129 -7.79 4.64 -9.37
C LEU A 129 -7.70 4.56 -10.90
N GLU A 130 -7.84 3.37 -11.47
CA GLU A 130 -7.95 3.23 -12.92
C GLU A 130 -9.27 3.82 -13.41
N ASP A 131 -9.19 4.72 -14.39
CA ASP A 131 -10.36 5.32 -15.04
C ASP A 131 -10.70 4.54 -16.31
N VAL A 132 -11.82 3.84 -16.27
CA VAL A 132 -12.30 3.01 -17.38
C VAL A 132 -13.75 3.37 -17.66
N VAL A 133 -14.05 3.67 -18.93
CA VAL A 133 -15.41 3.97 -19.40
C VAL A 133 -16.38 2.81 -19.11
N ARG A 134 -15.87 1.56 -19.15
CA ARG A 134 -16.64 0.35 -18.88
C ARG A 134 -15.74 -0.75 -18.25
N PRO A 135 -16.21 -1.48 -17.24
CA PRO A 135 -15.51 -2.65 -16.74
C PRO A 135 -15.32 -3.71 -17.84
N GLU A 136 -14.16 -4.38 -17.87
CA GLU A 136 -13.81 -5.46 -18.83
C GLU A 136 -14.89 -6.53 -18.99
N HIS A 137 -15.58 -6.85 -17.89
CA HIS A 137 -16.54 -7.95 -17.81
C HIS A 137 -17.96 -7.46 -17.53
N ALA A 138 -18.31 -6.23 -17.96
CA ALA A 138 -19.68 -5.74 -17.94
C ALA A 138 -20.55 -6.48 -18.98
N THR A 139 -20.92 -7.73 -18.68
CA THR A 139 -21.72 -8.61 -19.55
C THR A 139 -23.18 -8.15 -19.70
N ALA A 140 -23.60 -7.12 -18.95
CA ALA A 140 -24.93 -6.53 -19.08
C ALA A 140 -25.00 -5.61 -20.32
N GLY A 141 -25.24 -6.20 -21.49
CA GLY A 141 -25.67 -5.46 -22.70
C GLY A 141 -24.77 -5.58 -23.93
N ALA A 142 -23.63 -6.27 -23.87
CA ALA A 142 -22.74 -6.41 -25.02
C ALA A 142 -23.33 -7.25 -26.18
N ALA A 143 -24.35 -8.05 -25.91
CA ALA A 143 -25.07 -8.82 -26.92
C ALA A 143 -26.48 -8.23 -27.14
N THR A 144 -26.57 -7.10 -27.82
CA THR A 144 -27.86 -6.68 -28.40
C THR A 144 -28.04 -7.42 -29.71
N PHE A 145 -28.54 -8.67 -29.66
CA PHE A 145 -28.88 -9.40 -30.88
C PHE A 145 -30.06 -8.72 -31.56
N ARG A 146 -29.82 -8.01 -32.68
CA ARG A 146 -30.87 -7.59 -33.60
C ARG A 146 -31.30 -8.79 -34.43
N TYR A 147 -32.52 -9.28 -34.19
CA TYR A 147 -33.16 -10.34 -34.98
C TYR A 147 -33.97 -9.75 -36.16
N ASP A 148 -33.47 -8.71 -36.83
CA ASP A 148 -34.09 -8.21 -38.06
C ASP A 148 -33.27 -8.68 -39.27
N SER A 149 -33.94 -9.45 -40.11
CA SER A 149 -33.35 -10.37 -41.08
C SER A 149 -33.15 -9.68 -42.42
N THR A 150 -31.93 -9.24 -42.73
CA THR A 150 -31.29 -9.30 -44.06
C THR A 150 -29.86 -8.75 -43.96
N LEU A 151 -28.87 -9.55 -44.40
CA LEU A 151 -27.40 -9.33 -44.34
C LEU A 151 -26.73 -9.64 -42.99
N SER A 152 -26.41 -10.92 -42.77
CA SER A 152 -25.49 -11.39 -41.73
C SER A 152 -24.04 -11.16 -42.16
N GLY A 153 -23.54 -9.93 -41.98
CA GLY A 153 -22.13 -9.73 -41.70
C GLY A 153 -21.93 -10.06 -40.23
N ILE A 154 -21.19 -11.12 -39.92
CA ILE A 154 -20.70 -11.33 -38.56
C ILE A 154 -19.66 -10.22 -38.35
N GLU A 155 -20.09 -9.10 -37.80
CA GLU A 155 -19.16 -8.12 -37.24
C GLU A 155 -18.52 -8.84 -36.07
N ASN A 156 -17.35 -9.46 -36.30
CA ASN A 156 -16.50 -9.88 -35.22
C ASN A 156 -16.28 -8.61 -34.40
N PRO A 157 -16.78 -8.48 -33.16
CA PRO A 157 -16.46 -7.32 -32.37
C PRO A 157 -14.94 -7.32 -32.31
N GLU A 158 -14.33 -6.31 -32.92
CA GLU A 158 -12.92 -6.06 -32.72
C GLU A 158 -12.70 -6.21 -31.21
N ILE A 159 -11.75 -7.06 -30.82
CA ILE A 159 -11.29 -7.19 -29.45
C ILE A 159 -10.70 -5.82 -29.11
N GLY A 160 -11.60 -4.89 -28.80
CA GLY A 160 -11.29 -3.52 -28.47
C GLY A 160 -10.70 -3.61 -27.09
N GLY A 161 -9.37 -3.62 -27.03
CA GLY A 161 -8.66 -3.33 -25.80
C GLY A 161 -9.31 -2.12 -25.14
N GLN A 162 -9.47 -2.18 -23.82
CA GLN A 162 -10.07 -1.10 -23.07
C GLN A 162 -9.38 0.22 -23.42
N ILE A 163 -10.19 1.23 -23.70
CA ILE A 163 -9.70 2.60 -23.81
C ILE A 163 -9.63 3.11 -22.37
N THR A 164 -8.49 2.93 -21.71
CA THR A 164 -8.24 3.51 -20.37
C THR A 164 -8.17 5.03 -20.52
N GLU A 165 -9.03 5.78 -19.84
CA GLU A 165 -9.03 7.26 -19.92
C GLU A 165 -7.90 7.88 -19.07
N GLY A 166 -7.33 7.11 -18.14
CA GLY A 166 -6.16 7.49 -17.38
C GLY A 166 -6.19 6.93 -15.95
N TRP A 167 -5.55 7.65 -15.04
CA TRP A 167 -5.48 7.32 -13.62
C TRP A 167 -5.93 8.52 -12.79
N ILE A 168 -6.89 8.30 -11.89
CA ILE A 168 -7.46 9.35 -11.02
C ILE A 168 -6.78 9.28 -9.65
N ALA A 169 -6.15 10.38 -9.23
CA ALA A 169 -5.53 10.46 -7.90
C ALA A 169 -6.58 10.40 -6.77
N LYS A 170 -6.44 9.43 -5.87
CA LYS A 170 -7.27 9.29 -4.64
C LYS A 170 -6.65 9.96 -3.42
N GLY A 171 -5.36 10.33 -3.49
CA GLY A 171 -4.63 11.00 -2.41
C GLY A 171 -3.58 10.10 -1.75
N ARG A 172 -3.21 10.42 -0.51
CA ARG A 172 -2.20 9.69 0.26
C ARG A 172 -2.81 8.46 0.96
N ASP A 173 -2.14 7.32 0.86
CA ASP A 173 -2.49 6.08 1.55
C ASP A 173 -1.82 6.03 2.92
N VAL A 174 -2.49 6.60 3.91
CA VAL A 174 -1.93 6.74 5.27
C VAL A 174 -1.66 5.39 5.92
N SER A 175 -2.47 4.35 5.69
CA SER A 175 -2.20 3.06 6.37
C SER A 175 -0.96 2.37 5.81
N MET A 176 -0.71 2.48 4.49
CA MET A 176 0.55 2.02 3.92
C MET A 176 1.75 2.84 4.41
N GLU A 177 1.61 4.17 4.48
CA GLU A 177 2.67 5.02 5.05
C GLU A 177 3.03 4.62 6.48
N GLN A 178 2.02 4.40 7.33
CA GLN A 178 2.22 3.98 8.71
C GLN A 178 2.87 2.60 8.81
N HIS A 179 2.53 1.67 7.91
CA HIS A 179 3.13 0.35 7.87
C HIS A 179 4.61 0.40 7.49
N ILE A 180 4.97 1.17 6.47
CA ILE A 180 6.37 1.40 6.06
C ILE A 180 7.15 2.07 7.19
N ILE A 181 6.58 3.10 7.83
CA ILE A 181 7.22 3.79 8.97
C ILE A 181 7.44 2.82 10.14
N ALA A 182 6.46 1.98 10.46
CA ALA A 182 6.60 0.97 11.50
C ALA A 182 7.74 -0.01 11.19
N HIS A 183 7.85 -0.46 9.94
CA HIS A 183 8.92 -1.36 9.50
C HIS A 183 10.30 -0.68 9.59
N LEU A 184 10.42 0.56 9.09
CA LEU A 184 11.64 1.37 9.20
C LEU A 184 12.11 1.53 10.65
N LEU A 185 11.19 1.85 11.57
CA LEU A 185 11.51 2.03 12.98
C LEU A 185 11.95 0.73 13.65
N ASN A 186 11.28 -0.38 13.36
CA ASN A 186 11.67 -1.70 13.87
C ASN A 186 13.09 -2.08 13.42
N ARG A 187 13.40 -1.81 12.16
CA ARG A 187 14.71 -2.13 11.58
C ARG A 187 15.83 -1.22 12.09
N CYS A 188 15.61 0.09 12.08
CA CYS A 188 16.60 1.06 12.55
C CYS A 188 16.81 1.00 14.08
N GLY A 189 15.76 0.67 14.85
CA GLY A 189 15.84 0.48 16.29
C GLY A 189 16.66 -0.75 16.71
N GLN A 190 16.74 -1.77 15.86
CA GLN A 190 17.57 -2.96 16.09
C GLN A 190 19.04 -2.75 15.68
N GLY A 191 19.31 -1.83 14.74
CA GLY A 191 20.66 -1.53 14.24
C GLY A 191 21.49 -0.55 15.09
N GLY A 192 20.88 0.10 16.09
CA GLY A 192 21.53 1.11 16.96
C GLY A 192 22.12 0.58 18.27
N GLY A 193 22.14 -0.74 18.48
CA GLY A 193 22.74 -1.35 19.67
C GLY A 193 24.26 -1.44 19.55
N ALA A 194 24.97 -0.49 20.17
CA ALA A 194 26.33 -0.74 20.61
C ALA A 194 26.30 -1.82 21.71
N ASP A 195 27.08 -2.88 21.50
CA ASP A 195 27.41 -3.98 22.43
C ASP A 195 26.36 -5.10 22.64
N ASP A 196 26.87 -6.33 22.66
CA ASP A 196 26.28 -7.58 23.18
C ASP A 196 25.15 -8.29 22.41
N CYS A 197 25.53 -9.34 21.68
CA CYS A 197 24.87 -10.63 21.85
C CYS A 197 25.74 -11.49 22.78
N PRO A 198 25.33 -11.78 24.03
CA PRO A 198 26.03 -12.73 24.86
C PRO A 198 25.68 -14.17 24.48
N ILE A 199 26.69 -15.01 24.62
CA ILE A 199 26.74 -16.45 24.41
C ILE A 199 25.67 -17.24 25.22
N ALA A 200 25.27 -18.37 24.61
CA ALA A 200 24.74 -19.63 25.17
C ALA A 200 23.21 -19.87 25.22
N ALA A 201 22.78 -20.80 24.37
CA ALA A 201 21.79 -21.80 24.76
C ALA A 201 22.54 -23.06 25.25
N PRO A 202 22.30 -23.59 26.46
CA PRO A 202 22.71 -24.94 26.80
C PRO A 202 21.72 -25.92 26.17
N ARG A 203 22.23 -26.89 25.42
CA ARG A 203 21.46 -28.08 25.02
C ARG A 203 21.28 -28.97 26.25
N LEU A 204 20.03 -29.33 26.53
CA LEU A 204 19.68 -30.59 27.20
C LEU A 204 19.40 -31.64 26.13
#